data_AF-T0ZGP0-F1
#
_entry.id   AF-T0ZGP0-F1
#
_cell.length_a   1.000
_cell.length_b   1.000
_cell.length_c   1.000
_cell.angle_alpha   90.00
_cell.angle_beta   90.00
_cell.angle_gamma   90.00
#
_symmetry.space_group_name_H-M   'P 1'
#
loop_
_entity.id
_entity.type
_entity.pdbx_description
1 polymer ?
#
loop_
_entity_poly.entity_id
_entity_poly.type
_entity_poly.pdbx_seq_one_letter_code
_entity_poly.pdbx_strand_id
1 'polypeptide(L)'
;EMDQRGPGSLLVVDSLTDLLVRSTTNPEELLTLVKGLRRRAKTWNGLVYLMLTRHVSDPALEQGLMDSVDGVLGFSWVQNPLRSVRARALLVEKSMSLLSRVPKELHGRFLLDVKGLQGLVTTQYERI
;
A
#
# COMPACT_ATOMS: atom_id res chain seq x y z
N GLU A 1 5.83 -19.47 -17.67
CA GLU A 1 4.65 -19.85 -16.85
C GLU A 1 3.89 -18.64 -16.31
N MET A 2 4.53 -17.70 -15.60
CA MET A 2 3.83 -16.50 -15.07
C MET A 2 3.14 -15.67 -16.16
N ASP A 3 3.77 -15.47 -17.32
CA ASP A 3 3.15 -14.70 -18.42
C ASP A 3 1.90 -15.37 -19.01
N GLN A 4 1.76 -16.69 -18.87
CA GLN A 4 0.55 -17.41 -19.33
C GLN A 4 -0.61 -17.29 -18.34
N ARG A 5 -0.31 -17.12 -17.05
CA ARG A 5 -1.30 -16.97 -15.96
C ARG A 5 -1.48 -15.54 -15.47
N GLY A 6 -0.69 -14.62 -16.02
CA GLY A 6 -0.66 -13.21 -15.67
C GLY A 6 -1.95 -12.46 -15.97
N PRO A 7 -2.58 -12.62 -17.16
CA PRO A 7 -3.73 -11.83 -17.55
C PRO A 7 -4.87 -11.84 -16.51
N GLY A 8 -5.30 -10.66 -16.05
CA GLY A 8 -6.39 -10.50 -15.07
C GLY A 8 -6.08 -11.04 -13.65
N SER A 9 -4.81 -11.35 -13.36
CA SER A 9 -4.42 -11.91 -12.07
C SER A 9 -4.32 -10.87 -10.95
N LEU A 10 -4.49 -11.34 -9.71
CA LEU A 10 -4.13 -10.65 -8.49
C LEU A 10 -2.90 -11.35 -7.89
N LEU A 11 -1.78 -10.63 -7.81
CA LEU A 11 -0.59 -11.08 -7.09
C LEU A 11 -0.54 -10.37 -5.73
N VAL A 12 -0.48 -11.15 -4.66
CA VAL A 12 -0.27 -10.63 -3.30
C VAL A 12 1.10 -11.04 -2.81
N VAL A 13 1.91 -10.07 -2.39
CA VAL A 13 3.22 -10.29 -1.76
C VAL A 13 3.10 -9.88 -0.29
N ASP A 14 2.97 -10.89 0.57
CA ASP A 14 2.92 -10.77 2.02
C ASP A 14 4.15 -11.48 2.64
N SER A 15 5.23 -10.78 3.03
CA SER A 15 5.42 -9.33 2.94
C SER A 15 6.67 -8.93 2.16
N LEU A 16 6.64 -7.74 1.56
CA LEU A 16 7.84 -7.10 1.04
C LEU A 16 8.81 -6.75 2.18
N THR A 17 8.28 -6.53 3.38
CA THR A 17 9.04 -6.29 4.61
C THR A 17 10.09 -7.38 4.86
N ASP A 18 9.72 -8.65 4.70
CA ASP A 18 10.62 -9.78 4.95
C ASP A 18 11.79 -9.86 3.96
N LEU A 19 11.61 -9.32 2.76
CA LEU A 19 12.70 -9.17 1.78
C LEU A 19 13.57 -7.97 2.14
N LEU A 20 12.95 -6.87 2.56
CA LEU A 20 13.60 -5.62 2.87
C LEU A 20 14.58 -5.70 4.06
N VAL A 21 14.21 -6.44 5.11
CA VAL A 21 15.02 -6.52 6.34
C VAL A 21 16.12 -7.59 6.30
N ARG A 22 16.22 -8.37 5.22
CA ARG A 22 17.27 -9.40 5.07
C ARG A 22 18.60 -8.74 4.73
N SER A 23 19.64 -9.11 5.47
CA SER A 23 21.01 -8.64 5.23
C SER A 23 21.58 -9.02 3.86
N THR A 24 21.04 -10.08 3.24
CA THR A 24 21.45 -10.55 1.92
C THR A 24 20.74 -9.82 0.77
N THR A 25 19.73 -9.01 1.05
CA THR A 25 18.95 -8.33 0.01
C THR A 25 19.69 -7.08 -0.44
N ASN A 26 19.97 -7.00 -1.73
CA ASN A 26 20.45 -5.77 -2.35
C ASN A 26 19.28 -4.78 -2.55
N PRO A 27 19.31 -3.58 -1.94
CA PRO A 27 18.28 -2.56 -2.10
C PRO A 27 17.93 -2.21 -3.55
N GLU A 28 18.94 -2.13 -4.42
CA GLU A 28 18.74 -1.74 -5.83
C GLU A 28 18.03 -2.84 -6.63
N GLU A 29 18.31 -4.10 -6.32
CA GLU A 29 17.63 -5.24 -6.91
C GLU A 29 16.18 -5.31 -6.47
N LEU A 30 15.89 -5.02 -5.20
CA LEU A 30 14.53 -4.96 -4.68
C LEU A 30 13.71 -3.86 -5.38
N LEU A 31 14.28 -2.67 -5.54
CA LEU A 31 13.66 -1.58 -6.30
C LEU A 31 13.41 -1.98 -7.76
N THR A 32 14.39 -2.62 -8.39
CA THR A 32 14.28 -3.12 -9.77
C THR A 32 13.20 -4.17 -9.91
N LEU A 33 13.09 -5.10 -8.95
CA LEU A 33 12.04 -6.11 -8.90
C LEU A 33 10.66 -5.47 -8.84
N VAL A 34 10.45 -4.51 -7.93
CA VAL A 34 9.17 -3.81 -7.79
C VAL A 34 8.78 -3.06 -9.07
N LYS A 35 9.73 -2.37 -9.70
CA LYS A 35 9.50 -1.71 -11.00
C LYS A 35 9.15 -2.72 -12.11
N GLY A 36 9.79 -3.88 -12.12
CA GLY A 36 9.50 -4.99 -13.03
C GLY A 36 8.09 -5.55 -12.83
N LEU A 37 7.70 -5.81 -11.59
CA LEU A 37 6.35 -6.28 -11.23
C LEU A 37 5.28 -5.29 -11.67
N ARG A 38 5.48 -4.00 -11.41
CA ARG A 38 4.59 -2.94 -11.89
C ARG A 38 4.43 -2.96 -13.41
N ARG A 39 5.54 -3.11 -14.16
CA ARG A 39 5.51 -3.16 -15.62
C ARG A 39 4.70 -4.36 -16.12
N ARG A 40 4.91 -5.53 -15.51
CA ARG A 40 4.18 -6.76 -15.85
C ARG A 40 2.70 -6.68 -15.51
N ALA A 41 2.35 -6.12 -14.35
CA ALA A 41 0.96 -5.89 -13.95
C ALA A 41 0.18 -5.11 -15.02
N LYS A 42 0.79 -4.06 -15.60
CA LYS A 42 0.19 -3.28 -16.70
C LYS A 42 -0.04 -4.12 -17.96
N THR A 43 0.93 -4.95 -18.35
CA THR A 43 0.79 -5.86 -19.50
C THR A 43 -0.28 -6.91 -19.26
N TRP A 44 -0.37 -7.42 -18.04
CA TRP A 44 -1.35 -8.41 -17.65
C TRP A 44 -2.76 -7.84 -17.44
N ASN A 45 -2.91 -6.51 -17.41
CA ASN A 45 -4.13 -5.89 -16.87
C ASN A 45 -4.50 -6.49 -15.50
N GLY A 46 -3.48 -6.74 -14.68
CA GLY A 46 -3.58 -7.37 -13.35
C GLY A 46 -3.24 -6.39 -12.23
N LEU A 47 -3.39 -6.85 -11.00
CA LEU A 47 -3.12 -6.07 -9.80
C LEU A 47 -2.02 -6.75 -8.97
N VAL A 48 -1.06 -5.96 -8.48
CA VAL A 48 -0.02 -6.42 -7.53
C VAL A 48 -0.20 -5.67 -6.23
N TYR A 49 -0.44 -6.40 -5.14
CA TYR A 49 -0.52 -5.88 -3.78
C TYR A 49 0.76 -6.24 -3.01
N LEU A 50 1.43 -5.23 -2.45
CA LEU A 50 2.69 -5.38 -1.72
C LEU A 50 2.48 -4.92 -0.28
N MET A 51 2.71 -5.80 0.70
CA MET A 51 2.63 -5.43 2.12
C MET A 51 4.00 -4.96 2.62
N LEU A 52 4.06 -3.73 3.12
CA LEU A 52 5.27 -3.11 3.64
C LEU A 52 5.01 -2.51 5.02
N THR A 53 5.83 -2.89 6.00
CA THR A 53 5.91 -2.21 7.30
C THR A 53 6.83 -1.01 7.16
N ARG A 54 6.40 0.18 7.59
CA ARG A 54 7.22 1.40 7.56
C ARG A 54 8.18 1.44 8.75
N HIS A 55 9.27 2.18 8.58
CA HIS A 55 10.29 2.45 9.61
C HIS A 55 11.03 1.21 10.10
N VAL A 56 11.22 0.23 9.22
CA VAL A 56 11.98 -1.01 9.51
C VAL A 56 13.31 -1.07 8.76
N SER A 57 13.54 -0.14 7.83
CA SER A 57 14.75 -0.05 7.02
C SER A 57 15.14 1.40 6.76
N ASP A 58 16.15 1.62 5.91
CA ASP A 58 16.55 2.96 5.49
C ASP A 58 15.35 3.74 4.91
N PRO A 59 15.02 4.93 5.46
CA PRO A 59 13.94 5.77 4.94
C PRO A 59 14.04 6.08 3.45
N ALA A 60 15.26 6.20 2.90
CA ALA A 60 15.47 6.45 1.48
C ALA A 60 15.02 5.26 0.62
N LEU A 61 15.25 4.03 1.11
CA LEU A 61 14.82 2.81 0.44
C LEU A 61 13.29 2.64 0.51
N GLU A 62 12.68 2.87 1.67
CA GLU A 62 11.22 2.85 1.81
C GLU A 62 10.56 3.86 0.88
N GLN A 63 11.09 5.08 0.80
CA GLN A 63 10.61 6.09 -0.13
C GLN A 63 10.78 5.65 -1.60
N GLY A 64 11.92 5.06 -1.95
CA GLY A 64 12.15 4.52 -3.29
C GLY A 64 11.16 3.41 -3.69
N LEU A 65 10.74 2.57 -2.74
CA LEU A 65 9.70 1.55 -2.95
C LEU A 65 8.33 2.20 -3.16
N MET A 66 7.96 3.18 -2.33
CA MET A 66 6.71 3.97 -2.48
C MET A 66 6.65 4.71 -3.83
N ASP A 67 7.78 5.21 -4.31
CA ASP A 67 7.89 5.89 -5.60
C ASP A 67 7.74 4.92 -6.79
N SER A 68 8.14 3.67 -6.60
CA SER A 68 8.14 2.63 -7.63
C SER A 68 6.76 2.03 -7.94
N VAL A 69 5.75 2.25 -7.09
CA VAL A 69 4.37 1.73 -7.26
C VAL A 69 3.38 2.78 -7.80
N ASP A 70 2.24 2.35 -8.34
CA ASP A 70 1.20 3.26 -8.88
C ASP A 70 0.29 3.87 -7.78
N GLY A 71 0.26 3.29 -6.58
CA GLY A 71 -0.49 3.81 -5.44
C GLY A 71 0.01 3.28 -4.10
N VAL A 72 -0.26 4.01 -3.03
CA VAL A 72 0.15 3.69 -1.65
C VAL A 72 -1.02 3.92 -0.71
N LEU A 73 -1.30 2.91 0.10
CA LEU A 73 -2.30 2.90 1.16
C LEU A 73 -1.56 2.88 2.50
N GLY A 74 -1.55 4.01 3.19
CA GLY A 74 -0.90 4.18 4.49
C GLY A 74 -1.84 3.80 5.63
N PHE A 75 -1.41 2.92 6.52
CA PHE A 75 -2.17 2.51 7.69
C PHE A 75 -1.52 3.05 8.97
N SER A 76 -2.30 3.72 9.81
CA SER A 76 -1.82 4.28 11.08
C SER A 76 -2.84 4.10 12.20
N TRP A 77 -2.40 4.34 13.43
CA TRP A 77 -3.31 4.47 14.57
C TRP A 77 -3.66 5.95 14.77
N VAL A 78 -4.94 6.25 14.98
CA VAL A 78 -5.42 7.59 15.34
C VAL A 78 -6.26 7.54 16.60
N GLN A 79 -6.30 8.64 17.34
CA GLN A 79 -7.30 8.79 18.40
C GLN A 79 -8.69 8.87 17.75
N ASN A 80 -9.63 8.10 18.26
CA ASN A 80 -11.01 8.15 17.79
C ASN A 80 -11.72 9.31 18.50
N PRO A 81 -12.31 10.29 17.78
CA PRO A 81 -13.00 11.40 18.43
C PRO A 81 -14.23 10.97 19.24
N LEU A 82 -14.84 9.82 18.89
CA LEU A 82 -16.10 9.33 19.43
C LEU A 82 -15.93 8.16 20.41
N ARG A 83 -14.73 7.58 20.52
CA ARG A 83 -14.44 6.42 21.37
C ARG A 83 -13.13 6.61 22.10
N SER A 84 -13.05 6.13 23.35
CA SER A 84 -11.80 6.13 24.13
C SER A 84 -10.72 5.17 23.59
N VAL A 85 -11.01 4.40 22.55
CA VAL A 85 -10.11 3.41 21.95
C VAL A 85 -9.53 3.97 20.64
N ARG A 86 -8.24 3.71 20.39
CA ARG A 86 -7.59 4.04 19.12
C ARG A 86 -8.28 3.33 17.96
N ALA A 87 -8.44 4.05 16.85
CA ALA A 87 -8.93 3.48 15.59
C ALA A 87 -7.75 3.28 14.64
N ARG A 88 -7.84 2.26 13.78
CA ARG A 88 -6.97 2.19 12.59
C ARG A 88 -7.47 3.21 11.58
N ALA A 89 -6.56 3.92 10.92
CA ALA A 89 -6.87 4.82 9.85
C ALA A 89 -6.16 4.38 8.58
N LEU A 90 -6.84 4.53 7.44
CA LEU A 90 -6.29 4.38 6.11
C LEU A 90 -6.20 5.75 5.45
N LEU A 91 -5.03 6.11 4.95
CA LEU A 91 -4.80 7.26 4.09
C LEU A 91 -4.37 6.78 2.71
N VAL A 92 -4.96 7.33 1.65
CA VAL A 92 -4.45 7.13 0.29
C VAL A 92 -3.31 8.13 0.10
N GLU A 93 -2.07 7.70 0.35
CA GLU A 93 -0.88 8.56 0.29
C GLU A 93 -0.45 8.83 -1.16
N LYS A 94 -0.72 7.89 -2.06
CA LYS A 94 -0.43 8.02 -3.49
C LYS A 94 -1.48 7.31 -4.31
N SER A 95 -1.91 7.93 -5.40
CA SER A 95 -2.62 7.26 -6.49
C SER A 95 -2.38 8.04 -7.78
N MET A 96 -1.75 7.40 -8.77
CA MET A 96 -1.44 8.05 -10.05
C MET A 96 -2.71 8.51 -10.81
N SER A 97 -3.87 7.92 -10.55
CA SER A 97 -5.12 8.23 -11.24
C SER A 97 -6.14 9.00 -10.39
N LEU A 98 -6.25 8.69 -9.09
CA LEU A 98 -7.32 9.21 -8.24
C LEU A 98 -6.94 10.56 -7.61
N LEU A 99 -5.80 10.64 -6.92
CA LEU A 99 -5.45 11.84 -6.14
C LEU A 99 -5.23 13.08 -7.00
N SER A 100 -4.83 12.93 -8.27
CA SER A 100 -4.67 14.05 -9.21
C SER A 100 -5.99 14.71 -9.58
N ARG A 101 -7.13 14.04 -9.36
CA ARG A 101 -8.48 14.53 -9.68
C ARG A 101 -9.25 14.98 -8.44
N VAL A 102 -8.74 14.68 -7.24
CA VAL A 102 -9.41 15.03 -5.97
C VAL A 102 -8.77 16.31 -5.44
N PRO A 103 -9.56 17.39 -5.25
CA PRO A 103 -9.08 18.62 -4.60
C PRO A 103 -8.43 18.31 -3.25
N LYS A 104 -7.36 19.04 -2.91
CA LYS A 104 -6.59 18.79 -1.68
C LYS A 104 -7.44 18.91 -0.41
N GLU A 105 -8.48 19.73 -0.44
CA GLU A 105 -9.42 19.95 0.66
C GLU A 105 -10.33 18.74 0.92
N LEU A 106 -10.38 17.82 -0.06
CA LEU A 106 -11.06 16.53 0.02
C LEU A 106 -10.09 15.37 0.23
N HIS A 107 -8.83 15.65 0.58
CA HIS A 107 -7.92 14.62 1.06
C HIS A 107 -8.25 14.33 2.52
N GLY A 108 -8.23 13.06 2.88
CA GLY A 108 -8.69 12.61 4.18
C GLY A 108 -8.34 11.17 4.43
N ARG A 109 -8.57 10.75 5.67
CA ARG A 109 -8.35 9.38 6.13
C ARG A 109 -9.69 8.69 6.39
N PHE A 110 -9.68 7.38 6.23
CA PHE A 110 -10.82 6.51 6.50
C PHE A 110 -10.55 5.79 7.81
N LEU A 111 -11.44 5.93 8.79
CA LEU A 111 -11.39 5.10 9.99
C LEU A 111 -11.81 3.68 9.65
N LEU A 112 -11.04 2.73 10.16
CA LEU A 112 -11.16 1.31 9.90
C LEU A 112 -11.52 0.56 11.17
N ASP A 113 -12.38 -0.44 11.00
CA ASP A 113 -12.75 -1.41 12.01
C ASP A 113 -12.68 -2.83 11.41
N VAL A 114 -12.45 -3.84 12.24
CA VAL A 114 -12.45 -5.25 11.81
C VAL A 114 -13.62 -5.96 12.47
N LYS A 115 -14.64 -6.27 11.68
CA LYS A 115 -15.86 -6.94 12.15
C LYS A 115 -15.84 -8.40 11.75
N GLY A 116 -16.21 -9.30 12.68
CA GLY A 116 -16.05 -10.75 12.50
C GLY A 116 -16.62 -11.32 11.19
N LEU A 117 -17.79 -10.86 10.75
CA LEU A 117 -18.43 -11.37 9.52
C LEU A 117 -18.19 -10.49 8.27
N GLN A 118 -17.64 -9.29 8.44
CA GLN A 118 -17.52 -8.30 7.35
C GLN A 118 -16.05 -7.98 7.01
N GLY A 119 -15.10 -8.47 7.80
CA GLY A 119 -13.68 -8.17 7.62
C GLY A 119 -13.39 -6.69 7.91
N LEU A 120 -12.48 -6.12 7.11
CA LEU A 120 -12.08 -4.72 7.21
C LEU A 120 -13.18 -3.80 6.65
N VAL A 121 -13.72 -2.92 7.48
CA VAL A 121 -14.76 -1.98 7.10
C VAL A 121 -14.34 -0.54 7.36
N THR A 122 -14.72 0.38 6.47
CA THR A 122 -14.58 1.82 6.71
C THR A 122 -15.79 2.31 7.47
N THR A 123 -15.60 2.93 8.63
CA THR A 123 -16.70 3.44 9.46
C THR A 123 -16.96 4.93 9.26
N GLN A 124 -15.91 5.69 8.93
CA GLN A 124 -15.98 7.13 8.83
C GLN A 124 -14.89 7.68 7.90
N TYR A 125 -15.17 8.81 7.26
CA TYR A 125 -14.19 9.63 6.57
C TYR A 125 -13.90 10.88 7.39
N GLU A 126 -12.62 11.19 7.60
CA GLU A 126 -12.14 12.40 8.28
C GLU A 126 -11.24 13.18 7.34
N ARG A 127 -11.50 14.50 7.20
CA ARG A 127 -10.59 15.40 6.49
C ARG A 127 -9.34 15.67 7.34
N ILE A 128 -8.20 15.84 6.68
CA ILE A 128 -6.91 16.17 7.31
C ILE A 128 -6.38 17.52 6.82
#